data_AF-A0A7L3WWS2-F1
#
_entry.id   AF-A0A7L3WWS2-F1
#
_cell.length_a   1.000
_cell.length_b   1.000
_cell.length_c   1.000
_cell.angle_alpha   90.00
_cell.angle_beta   90.00
_cell.angle_gamma   90.00
#
_symmetry.space_group_name_H-M   'P 1'
#
loop_
_entity.id
_entity.type
_entity.pdbx_description
1 polymer ?
#
loop_
_entity_poly.entity_id
_entity_poly.type
_entity_poly.pdbx_seq_one_letter_code
_entity_poly.pdbx_strand_id
1 'polypeptide(L)'
;PLGFTCSHKTTLMVKLLHVASVGASQGRTDCYGSVNRIKTSGASCQTAKQEGLPYCGVRASEKIAEKDLKAMNNYKTIIKRVGEKLCVEPALIAGIISRESHAGTILKNGSGDHGNAFGLMQVDRRYHTPVGAWNSEAHVTQGTNILITLIKAMQKKFPNWTKEQQLKGKVKGF
;
A
#
# COMPACT_ATOMS: atom_id res chain seq x y z
N PRO A 1 -16.44 3.14 -21.00
CA PRO A 1 -16.81 1.96 -20.19
C PRO A 1 -15.64 0.96 -20.13
N LEU A 2 -14.75 1.12 -19.15
CA LEU A 2 -13.69 0.17 -18.85
C LEU A 2 -14.00 -0.42 -17.48
N GLY A 3 -14.55 -1.63 -17.49
CA GLY A 3 -14.83 -2.41 -16.30
C GLY A 3 -13.53 -2.85 -15.65
N PHE A 4 -13.14 -2.16 -14.59
CA PHE A 4 -12.20 -2.70 -13.61
C PHE A 4 -12.93 -3.75 -12.79
N THR A 5 -12.94 -5.01 -13.25
CA THR A 5 -13.27 -6.15 -12.40
C THR A 5 -12.05 -6.49 -11.55
N CYS A 6 -11.72 -5.62 -10.58
CA CYS A 6 -10.96 -6.03 -9.42
C CYS A 6 -11.96 -6.34 -8.31
N SER A 7 -11.90 -7.58 -7.83
CA SER A 7 -12.77 -8.18 -6.82
C SER A 7 -13.13 -7.19 -5.70
N HIS A 8 -14.42 -7.09 -5.40
CA HIS A 8 -15.01 -6.23 -4.36
C HIS A 8 -14.45 -6.50 -2.96
N LYS A 9 -13.28 -5.95 -2.64
CA LYS A 9 -12.78 -5.86 -1.27
C LYS A 9 -11.90 -4.64 -1.20
N THR A 10 -12.41 -3.53 -0.68
CA THR A 10 -11.49 -2.42 -0.44
C THR A 10 -11.68 -1.79 0.90
N THR A 11 -10.64 -1.91 1.72
CA THR A 11 -10.44 -0.94 2.75
C THR A 11 -8.99 -0.68 3.11
N LEU A 12 -8.72 0.60 3.35
CA LEU A 12 -7.43 1.21 3.64
C LEU A 12 -6.93 0.78 5.03
N MET A 13 -5.86 -0.02 5.06
CA MET A 13 -5.11 -0.36 6.28
C MET A 13 -3.90 0.54 6.44
N VAL A 14 -4.12 1.80 6.83
CA VAL A 14 -2.99 2.74 6.92
C VAL A 14 -3.00 3.53 8.22
N LYS A 15 -3.05 2.80 9.33
CA LYS A 15 -2.56 3.28 10.62
C LYS A 15 -1.89 2.12 11.37
N LEU A 16 -0.63 1.84 11.06
CA LEU A 16 0.36 1.44 12.06
C LEU A 16 1.76 1.41 11.43
N LEU A 17 2.47 2.53 11.46
CA LEU A 17 3.93 2.52 11.46
C LEU A 17 4.48 3.79 12.14
N HIS A 18 4.18 3.96 13.43
CA HIS A 18 4.94 4.87 14.28
C HIS A 18 5.82 4.05 15.23
N VAL A 19 6.92 3.49 14.72
CA VAL A 19 8.05 3.09 15.58
C VAL A 19 9.39 3.49 14.94
N ALA A 20 10.07 4.37 15.68
CA ALA A 20 11.43 4.90 15.50
C ALA A 20 11.58 6.12 14.57
N SER A 21 11.20 7.29 15.09
CA SER A 21 11.84 8.56 14.78
C SER A 21 12.82 8.92 15.90
N VAL A 22 14.09 8.52 15.75
CA VAL A 22 15.20 9.19 16.42
C VAL A 22 16.26 9.46 15.34
N GLY A 23 16.45 10.74 15.01
CA GLY A 23 17.76 11.23 14.59
C GLY A 23 18.13 11.27 13.09
N ALA A 24 17.20 11.53 12.17
CA ALA A 24 17.60 11.97 10.82
C ALA A 24 16.57 12.94 10.24
N SER A 25 17.03 14.01 9.58
CA SER A 25 16.17 14.91 8.80
C SER A 25 15.48 14.10 7.71
N GLN A 26 14.26 13.64 7.96
CA GLN A 26 13.45 12.98 6.95
C GLN A 26 13.17 14.00 5.86
N GLY A 27 13.68 13.74 4.66
CA GLY A 27 13.24 14.47 3.48
C GLY A 27 11.71 14.45 3.43
N ARG A 28 11.10 15.56 2.99
CA ARG A 28 9.64 15.65 2.88
C ARG A 28 9.14 14.50 2.00
N THR A 29 8.32 13.61 2.56
CA THR A 29 7.70 12.47 1.84
C THR A 29 6.21 12.71 1.55
N ASP A 30 5.75 13.96 1.74
CA ASP A 30 4.34 14.37 1.66
C ASP A 30 3.93 14.95 0.29
N CYS A 31 4.74 14.74 -0.76
CA CYS A 31 4.46 15.30 -2.10
C CYS A 31 3.05 14.98 -2.62
N TYR A 32 2.58 13.76 -2.32
CA TYR A 32 1.30 13.22 -2.80
C TYR A 32 0.18 13.23 -1.74
N GLY A 33 0.40 13.90 -0.61
CA GLY A 33 -0.52 13.91 0.54
C GLY A 33 0.05 13.15 1.72
N SER A 34 -0.62 13.27 2.88
CA SER A 34 -0.21 12.59 4.10
C SER A 34 -1.25 11.59 4.57
N VAL A 35 -0.83 10.36 4.84
CA VAL A 35 -1.64 9.28 5.38
C VAL A 35 -2.39 9.70 6.64
N ASN A 36 -1.71 10.43 7.53
CA ASN A 36 -2.28 10.86 8.81
C ASN A 36 -3.47 11.81 8.65
N ARG A 37 -3.61 12.46 7.48
CA ARG A 37 -4.71 13.37 7.15
C ARG A 37 -5.83 12.70 6.33
N ILE A 38 -5.68 11.42 5.98
CA ILE A 38 -6.72 10.67 5.27
C ILE A 38 -7.82 10.24 6.26
N LYS A 39 -9.04 10.74 6.06
CA LYS A 39 -10.23 10.19 6.75
C LYS A 39 -10.54 8.79 6.21
N THR A 40 -10.56 7.77 7.08
CA THR A 40 -10.86 6.38 6.71
C THR A 40 -11.86 5.75 7.66
N SER A 41 -12.71 4.86 7.15
CA SER A 41 -13.59 4.02 7.95
C SER A 41 -12.88 2.74 8.45
N GLY A 42 -11.70 2.41 7.90
CA GLY A 42 -11.01 1.15 8.18
C GLY A 42 -11.80 -0.10 7.77
N ALA A 43 -11.22 -1.28 7.96
CA ALA A 43 -11.57 -2.54 7.28
C ALA A 43 -13.07 -2.84 7.23
N SER A 44 -13.57 -3.18 6.03
CA SER A 44 -14.92 -3.72 5.88
C SER A 44 -15.07 -5.00 6.72
N CYS A 45 -16.29 -5.32 7.15
CA CYS A 45 -16.54 -6.55 7.91
C CYS A 45 -16.24 -7.81 7.09
N GLN A 46 -16.31 -7.73 5.76
CA GLN A 46 -15.87 -8.82 4.88
C GLN A 46 -14.36 -9.05 4.96
N THR A 47 -13.55 -7.98 4.88
CA THR A 47 -12.09 -8.06 5.06
C THR A 47 -11.75 -8.57 6.46
N ALA A 48 -12.34 -7.98 7.50
CA ALA A 48 -12.09 -8.39 8.87
C ALA A 48 -12.45 -9.85 9.15
N LYS A 49 -13.54 -10.36 8.55
CA LYS A 49 -13.94 -11.77 8.67
C LYS A 49 -12.91 -12.72 8.06
N GLN A 50 -12.32 -12.35 6.91
CA GLN A 50 -11.26 -13.17 6.29
C GLN A 50 -10.01 -13.25 7.18
N GLU A 51 -9.85 -12.29 8.07
CA GLU A 51 -8.72 -12.13 8.98
C GLU A 51 -9.00 -12.74 10.37
N GLY A 52 -10.16 -13.40 10.50
CA GLY A 52 -10.64 -13.99 11.74
C GLY A 52 -10.99 -12.97 12.84
N LEU A 53 -11.28 -11.71 12.48
CA LEU A 53 -11.61 -10.67 13.45
C LEU A 53 -13.14 -10.56 13.63
N PRO A 54 -13.65 -10.45 14.88
CA PRO A 54 -15.08 -10.32 15.16
C PRO A 54 -15.59 -8.88 15.05
N TYR A 55 -14.75 -7.94 14.65
CA TYR A 55 -15.06 -6.52 14.51
C TYR A 55 -14.49 -5.95 13.21
N CYS A 56 -15.11 -4.90 12.69
CA CYS A 56 -14.66 -4.16 11.51
C CYS A 56 -14.18 -2.74 11.87
N GLY A 57 -13.88 -1.96 10.84
CA GLY A 57 -13.50 -0.55 10.95
C GLY A 57 -12.01 -0.34 11.20
N VAL A 58 -11.67 0.85 11.68
CA VAL A 58 -10.27 1.27 11.90
C VAL A 58 -9.52 0.29 12.79
N ARG A 59 -10.14 -0.16 13.89
CA ARG A 59 -9.54 -1.13 14.82
C ARG A 59 -9.15 -2.45 14.15
N ALA A 60 -9.96 -2.91 13.18
CA ALA A 60 -9.66 -4.14 12.44
C ALA A 60 -8.45 -3.94 11.52
N SER A 61 -8.41 -2.82 10.79
CA SER A 61 -7.24 -2.45 9.99
C SER A 61 -5.95 -2.36 10.82
N GLU A 62 -6.01 -1.71 11.98
CA GLU A 62 -4.87 -1.59 12.90
C GLU A 62 -4.40 -2.97 13.37
N LYS A 63 -5.32 -3.86 13.73
CA LYS A 63 -4.97 -5.22 14.17
C LYS A 63 -4.32 -6.05 13.08
N ILE A 64 -4.75 -5.88 11.83
CA ILE A 64 -4.17 -6.62 10.69
C ILE A 64 -2.78 -6.08 10.37
N ALA A 65 -2.61 -4.76 10.35
CA ALA A 65 -1.28 -4.15 10.22
C ALA A 65 -0.32 -4.56 11.35
N GLU A 66 -0.82 -4.69 12.59
CA GLU A 66 -0.05 -5.19 13.72
C GLU A 66 0.44 -6.63 13.50
N LYS A 67 -0.41 -7.52 12.99
CA LYS A 67 -0.02 -8.91 12.65
C LYS A 67 1.11 -8.95 11.61
N ASP A 68 1.07 -8.04 10.64
CA ASP A 68 2.06 -7.98 9.57
C ASP A 68 3.39 -7.33 10.00
N LEU A 69 3.42 -6.61 11.12
CA LEU A 69 4.54 -5.76 11.53
C LEU A 69 5.86 -6.53 11.62
N LYS A 70 5.84 -7.77 12.13
CA LYS A 70 7.05 -8.60 12.24
C LYS A 70 7.67 -8.88 10.87
N ALA A 71 6.86 -9.27 9.88
CA ALA A 71 7.32 -9.52 8.52
C ALA A 71 7.70 -8.22 7.80
N MET A 72 6.92 -7.15 8.01
CA MET A 72 7.17 -5.83 7.44
C MET A 72 8.53 -5.26 7.84
N ASN A 73 8.99 -5.54 9.07
CA ASN A 73 10.29 -5.07 9.56
C ASN A 73 11.48 -5.55 8.71
N ASN A 74 11.36 -6.70 8.02
CA ASN A 74 12.40 -7.17 7.09
C ASN A 74 12.61 -6.23 5.90
N TYR A 75 11.60 -5.43 5.56
CA TYR A 75 11.61 -4.53 4.39
C TYR A 75 11.67 -3.05 4.79
N LYS A 76 11.70 -2.73 6.09
CA LYS A 76 11.65 -1.35 6.61
C LYS A 76 12.68 -0.43 5.96
N THR A 77 13.92 -0.88 5.80
CA THR A 77 15.01 -0.09 5.19
C THR A 77 14.74 0.21 3.73
N ILE A 78 14.29 -0.79 2.96
CA ILE A 78 13.96 -0.63 1.54
C ILE A 78 12.76 0.30 1.37
N ILE A 79 11.70 0.09 2.16
CA ILE A 79 10.48 0.90 2.13
C ILE A 79 10.81 2.37 2.44
N LYS A 80 11.64 2.64 3.46
CA LYS A 80 12.10 3.99 3.78
C LYS A 80 12.86 4.62 2.62
N ARG A 81 13.87 3.92 2.09
CA ARG A 81 14.71 4.43 0.99
C ARG A 81 13.88 4.74 -0.26
N VAL A 82 12.97 3.85 -0.65
CA VAL A 82 12.09 4.06 -1.80
C VAL A 82 11.14 5.24 -1.54
N GLY A 83 10.55 5.33 -0.35
CA GLY A 83 9.68 6.43 0.02
C GLY A 83 10.38 7.79 -0.05
N GLU A 84 11.59 7.89 0.51
CA GLU A 84 12.43 9.10 0.42
C GLU A 84 12.79 9.43 -1.03
N LYS A 85 13.27 8.43 -1.79
CA LYS A 85 13.66 8.59 -3.19
C LYS A 85 12.52 9.09 -4.09
N LEU A 86 11.30 8.64 -3.84
CA LEU A 86 10.13 8.94 -4.68
C LEU A 86 9.18 9.98 -4.08
N CYS A 87 9.54 10.58 -2.93
CA CYS A 87 8.70 11.51 -2.17
C CYS A 87 7.31 10.94 -1.83
N VAL A 88 7.27 9.70 -1.35
CA VAL A 88 6.06 8.99 -0.91
C VAL A 88 6.24 8.55 0.54
N GLU A 89 5.26 8.79 1.40
CA GLU A 89 5.34 8.38 2.80
C GLU A 89 5.60 6.86 2.91
N PRO A 90 6.66 6.41 3.62
CA PRO A 90 6.96 4.99 3.81
C PRO A 90 5.79 4.21 4.44
N ALA A 91 4.99 4.86 5.28
CA ALA A 91 3.79 4.29 5.88
C ALA A 91 2.72 3.93 4.84
N LEU A 92 2.60 4.69 3.75
CA LEU A 92 1.70 4.36 2.65
C LEU A 92 2.14 3.10 1.92
N ILE A 93 3.44 3.02 1.59
CA ILE A 93 4.02 1.86 0.91
C ILE A 93 3.84 0.60 1.79
N ALA A 94 4.13 0.69 3.08
CA ALA A 94 3.93 -0.41 4.03
C ALA A 94 2.45 -0.83 4.12
N GLY A 95 1.51 0.12 4.17
CA GLY A 95 0.08 -0.19 4.17
C GLY A 95 -0.39 -0.93 2.91
N ILE A 96 0.15 -0.57 1.74
CA ILE A 96 -0.09 -1.31 0.50
C ILE A 96 0.49 -2.71 0.56
N ILE A 97 1.75 -2.87 0.98
CA ILE A 97 2.40 -4.19 1.08
C ILE A 97 1.65 -5.12 2.06
N SER A 98 1.19 -4.60 3.20
CA SER A 98 0.36 -5.33 4.17
C SER A 98 -0.91 -5.84 3.48
N ARG A 99 -1.62 -4.94 2.79
CA ARG A 99 -2.86 -5.28 2.10
C ARG A 99 -2.68 -6.31 0.97
N GLU A 100 -1.63 -6.14 0.17
CA GLU A 100 -1.44 -6.90 -1.07
C GLU A 100 -0.85 -8.29 -0.81
N SER A 101 0.00 -8.43 0.22
CA SER A 101 0.76 -9.67 0.40
C SER A 101 0.99 -10.08 1.84
N HIS A 102 0.40 -9.39 2.83
CA HIS A 102 0.76 -9.57 4.24
C HIS A 102 2.29 -9.57 4.43
N ALA A 103 2.95 -8.56 3.84
CA ALA A 103 4.42 -8.48 3.78
C ALA A 103 5.08 -9.76 3.25
N GLY A 104 4.50 -10.33 2.19
CA GLY A 104 5.01 -11.51 1.50
C GLY A 104 4.59 -12.86 2.10
N THR A 105 3.93 -12.90 3.26
CA THR A 105 3.66 -14.17 3.97
C THR A 105 2.66 -15.07 3.25
N ILE A 106 1.80 -14.52 2.39
CA ILE A 106 0.85 -15.30 1.58
C ILE A 106 1.37 -15.64 0.18
N LEU A 107 2.57 -15.19 -0.19
CA LEU A 107 3.12 -15.38 -1.53
C LEU A 107 3.82 -16.73 -1.68
N LYS A 108 3.73 -17.33 -2.88
CA LYS A 108 4.51 -18.51 -3.26
C LYS A 108 5.56 -18.10 -4.29
N ASN A 109 6.83 -18.07 -3.91
CA ASN A 109 7.94 -17.59 -4.75
C ASN A 109 7.69 -16.18 -5.33
N GLY A 110 7.03 -15.31 -4.55
CA GLY A 110 6.69 -13.95 -4.98
C GLY A 110 5.43 -13.85 -5.85
N SER A 111 4.80 -14.95 -6.24
CA SER A 111 3.57 -14.94 -7.01
C SER A 111 2.33 -14.97 -6.10
N GLY A 112 1.36 -14.13 -6.41
CA GLY A 112 -0.01 -14.16 -5.88
C GLY A 112 -1.04 -14.17 -7.01
N ASP A 113 -2.33 -14.09 -6.66
CA ASP A 113 -3.49 -14.13 -7.57
C ASP A 113 -3.35 -15.06 -8.78
N HIS A 114 -3.31 -16.38 -8.53
CA HIS A 114 -3.19 -17.39 -9.58
C HIS A 114 -1.96 -17.22 -10.52
N GLY A 115 -0.93 -16.50 -10.05
CA GLY A 115 0.30 -16.23 -10.81
C GLY A 115 0.30 -14.90 -11.58
N ASN A 116 -0.79 -14.12 -11.55
CA ASN A 116 -0.89 -12.86 -12.27
C ASN A 116 -0.21 -11.69 -11.57
N ALA A 117 -0.13 -11.73 -10.24
CA ALA A 117 0.44 -10.65 -9.45
C ALA A 117 1.82 -11.03 -8.88
N PHE A 118 2.75 -10.07 -8.87
CA PHE A 118 4.14 -10.30 -8.48
C PHE A 118 4.60 -9.40 -7.33
N GLY A 119 5.29 -10.00 -6.38
CA GLY A 119 6.04 -9.39 -5.29
C GLY A 119 5.24 -8.65 -4.24
N LEU A 120 5.95 -7.96 -3.35
CA LEU A 120 5.38 -7.35 -2.13
C LEU A 120 4.20 -6.40 -2.40
N MET A 121 4.25 -5.66 -3.50
CA MET A 121 3.20 -4.73 -3.95
C MET A 121 2.30 -5.29 -5.07
N GLN A 122 2.34 -6.60 -5.33
CA GLN A 122 1.46 -7.32 -6.27
C GLN A 122 1.30 -6.65 -7.66
N VAL A 123 2.41 -6.34 -8.31
CA VAL A 123 2.41 -5.77 -9.67
C VAL A 123 1.78 -6.77 -10.65
N ASP A 124 0.73 -6.35 -11.34
CA ASP A 124 -0.02 -7.17 -12.29
C ASP A 124 0.76 -7.38 -13.60
N ARG A 125 1.12 -8.64 -13.87
CA ARG A 125 1.88 -9.09 -15.04
C ARG A 125 1.16 -8.84 -16.36
N ARG A 126 -0.17 -8.67 -16.35
CA ARG A 126 -0.98 -8.44 -17.55
C ARG A 126 -0.82 -7.02 -18.09
N TYR A 127 -0.44 -6.08 -17.23
CA TYR A 127 -0.30 -4.65 -17.57
C TYR A 127 1.13 -4.15 -17.45
N HIS A 128 2.00 -4.86 -16.72
CA HIS A 128 3.37 -4.45 -16.45
C HIS A 128 4.32 -5.66 -16.48
N THR A 129 5.52 -5.47 -17.00
CA THR A 129 6.61 -6.45 -16.86
C THR A 129 7.26 -6.27 -15.48
N PRO A 130 7.18 -7.23 -14.55
CA PRO A 130 7.78 -7.05 -13.22
C PRO A 130 9.31 -6.99 -13.28
N VAL A 131 9.91 -6.18 -12.41
CA VAL A 131 11.38 -5.99 -12.36
C VAL A 131 11.96 -6.37 -11.01
N GLY A 132 13.17 -6.95 -11.04
CA GLY A 132 13.89 -7.38 -9.84
C GLY A 132 13.27 -8.60 -9.15
N ALA A 133 13.84 -8.97 -8.01
CA ALA A 133 13.27 -10.01 -7.16
C ALA A 133 12.00 -9.49 -6.47
N TRP A 134 11.08 -10.41 -6.15
CA TRP A 134 9.74 -10.12 -5.62
C TRP A 134 9.71 -9.27 -4.34
N ASN A 135 10.81 -9.26 -3.58
CA ASN A 135 11.01 -8.53 -2.34
C ASN A 135 12.14 -7.48 -2.43
N SER A 136 12.62 -7.17 -3.62
CA SER A 136 13.75 -6.26 -3.84
C SER A 136 13.34 -4.79 -3.84
N GLU A 137 14.33 -3.90 -3.65
CA GLU A 137 14.15 -2.46 -3.82
C GLU A 137 13.69 -2.09 -5.24
N ALA A 138 14.17 -2.79 -6.26
CA ALA A 138 13.73 -2.58 -7.65
C ALA A 138 12.22 -2.84 -7.79
N HIS A 139 11.71 -3.91 -7.17
CA HIS A 139 10.28 -4.23 -7.17
C HIS A 139 9.45 -3.19 -6.42
N VAL A 140 9.87 -2.82 -5.20
CA VAL A 140 9.16 -1.79 -4.41
C VAL A 140 9.18 -0.42 -5.11
N THR A 141 10.28 -0.09 -5.80
CA THR A 141 10.39 1.10 -6.64
C THR A 141 9.40 1.06 -7.81
N GLN A 142 9.28 -0.07 -8.50
CA GLN A 142 8.32 -0.25 -9.59
C GLN A 142 6.88 -0.07 -9.11
N GLY A 143 6.47 -0.81 -8.06
CA GLY A 143 5.13 -0.70 -7.49
C GLY A 143 4.80 0.73 -7.05
N THR A 144 5.76 1.43 -6.45
CA THR A 144 5.59 2.82 -6.02
C THR A 144 5.48 3.80 -7.21
N ASN A 145 6.22 3.58 -8.31
CA ASN A 145 6.07 4.40 -9.52
C ASN A 145 4.71 4.20 -10.22
N ILE A 146 4.17 2.97 -10.21
CA ILE A 146 2.81 2.69 -10.67
C ILE A 146 1.80 3.45 -9.81
N LEU A 147 1.93 3.39 -8.48
CA LEU A 147 1.10 4.14 -7.55
C LEU A 147 1.14 5.66 -7.84
N ILE A 148 2.33 6.23 -8.01
CA ILE A 148 2.51 7.65 -8.34
C ILE A 148 1.79 8.01 -9.65
N THR A 149 1.92 7.18 -10.69
CA THR A 149 1.24 7.39 -11.97
C THR A 149 -0.27 7.43 -11.79
N LEU A 150 -0.81 6.51 -10.99
CA LEU A 150 -2.24 6.47 -10.67
C LEU A 150 -2.69 7.69 -9.85
N ILE A 151 -1.90 8.15 -8.88
CA ILE A 151 -2.19 9.36 -8.08
C ILE A 151 -2.22 10.59 -8.98
N LYS A 152 -1.22 10.77 -9.84
CA LYS A 152 -1.17 11.89 -10.81
C LYS A 152 -2.38 11.87 -11.76
N ALA A 153 -2.82 10.69 -12.18
CA ALA A 153 -4.05 10.56 -12.97
C ALA A 153 -5.30 11.00 -12.19
N MET A 154 -5.40 10.75 -10.87
CA MET A 154 -6.49 11.30 -10.05
C MET A 154 -6.40 12.80 -9.87
N GLN A 155 -5.19 13.33 -9.66
CA GLN A 155 -4.96 14.78 -9.57
C GLN A 155 -5.48 15.49 -10.81
N LYS A 156 -5.18 14.94 -12.00
CA LYS A 156 -5.68 15.47 -13.27
C LYS A 156 -7.20 15.34 -13.40
N LYS A 157 -7.79 14.20 -12.98
CA LYS A 157 -9.23 13.93 -13.11
C LYS A 157 -10.09 14.72 -12.12
N PHE A 158 -9.58 14.98 -10.92
CA PHE A 158 -10.29 15.64 -9.83
C PHE A 158 -9.43 16.75 -9.21
N PRO A 159 -9.17 17.85 -9.95
CA PRO A 159 -8.27 18.91 -9.49
C PRO A 159 -8.79 19.66 -8.27
N ASN A 160 -10.11 19.70 -8.05
CA ASN A 160 -10.73 20.37 -6.91
C ASN A 160 -10.70 19.53 -5.62
N TRP A 161 -10.24 18.28 -5.68
CA TRP A 161 -10.09 17.44 -4.50
C TRP A 161 -8.77 17.76 -3.78
N THR A 162 -8.78 17.65 -2.45
CA THR A 162 -7.55 17.67 -1.66
C THR A 162 -6.63 16.51 -2.04
N LYS A 163 -5.32 16.65 -1.79
CA LYS A 163 -4.35 15.57 -2.01
C LYS A 163 -4.76 14.29 -1.28
N GLU A 164 -5.25 14.41 -0.06
CA GLU A 164 -5.73 13.29 0.76
C GLU A 164 -6.94 12.57 0.14
N GLN A 165 -7.88 13.30 -0.47
CA GLN A 165 -9.01 12.70 -1.19
C GLN A 165 -8.55 11.97 -2.46
N GLN A 166 -7.62 12.56 -3.22
CA GLN A 166 -7.06 11.93 -4.42
C GLN A 166 -6.28 10.66 -4.07
N LEU A 167 -5.46 10.73 -3.01
CA LEU A 167 -4.70 9.62 -2.47
C LEU A 167 -5.62 8.48 -2.01
N LYS A 168 -6.62 8.80 -1.19
CA LYS A 168 -7.64 7.83 -0.74
C LYS A 168 -8.37 7.17 -1.91
N GLY A 169 -8.71 7.96 -2.94
CA GLY A 169 -9.39 7.46 -4.13
C GLY A 169 -8.57 6.42 -4.90
N LYS A 170 -7.23 6.59 -4.96
CA LYS A 170 -6.36 5.64 -5.66
C LYS A 170 -5.94 4.43 -4.85
N VAL A 171 -5.59 4.60 -3.57
CA VAL A 171 -5.25 3.44 -2.72
C VAL A 171 -6.45 2.49 -2.60
N LYS A 172 -7.68 2.98 -2.88
CA LYS A 172 -8.86 2.12 -2.94
C LYS A 172 -8.90 1.18 -4.17
N GLY A 173 -8.14 1.47 -5.22
CA GLY A 173 -8.15 0.69 -6.46
C GLY A 173 -6.76 0.31 -6.96
N PHE A 174 -5.75 0.51 -6.12
CA PHE A 174 -4.44 -0.13 -6.26
C PHE A 174 -4.61 -1.58 -5.82
#